data_AF-Q1LE80-F1
#
_entry.id   AF-Q1LE80-F1
#
_cell.length_a   1.000
_cell.length_b   1.000
_cell.length_c   1.000
_cell.angle_alpha   90.00
_cell.angle_beta   90.00
_cell.angle_gamma   90.00
#
_symmetry.space_group_name_H-M   'P 1'
#
loop_
_entity.id
_entity.type
_entity.pdbx_description
1 polymer ?
#
loop_
_entity_poly.entity_id
_entity_poly.type
_entity_poly.pdbx_seq_one_letter_code
_entity_poly.pdbx_strand_id
1 'polypeptide(L)'
;MTATPRAGLGLKPQHFEQALQCAEPGLWFEVHPENYLMAGGPRLAWLTAIRERHPVALHGVSLSLAGDAPPDEAHLDRLHALLRRIEPVLVSEHLAWSTLDGRYVPDLLPVARTTARLAKVAANISRVQDRLGCAIALENPSHYLRMDEHDWSETDFLAELVRRTGCGLLLDINNVYVSARNMGYDAWDYLTRVPAEAVREIHLAGHSFDDEFGASLLIDSHDAPVAEAVWSLYRRFVARVGERPTLIERDDNIPEFADLLDERDRAQSILDAEVATS
;
A
#
# COMPACT_ATOMS: atom_id res chain seq x y z
N MET A 1 10.42 14.79 -18.59
CA MET A 1 10.00 15.15 -17.21
C MET A 1 8.87 14.20 -16.88
N THR A 2 9.10 13.22 -16.01
CA THR A 2 8.03 12.32 -15.52
C THR A 2 7.06 13.17 -14.71
N ALA A 3 5.79 13.19 -15.09
CA ALA A 3 4.75 13.90 -14.36
C ALA A 3 4.71 13.38 -12.90
N THR A 4 4.51 14.27 -11.94
CA THR A 4 4.32 13.90 -10.54
C THR A 4 3.14 12.92 -10.43
N PRO A 5 3.29 11.74 -9.79
CA PRO A 5 2.20 10.81 -9.60
C PRO A 5 1.03 11.48 -8.86
N ARG A 6 -0.19 11.37 -9.41
CA ARG A 6 -1.43 11.86 -8.79
C ARG A 6 -2.33 10.68 -8.51
N ALA A 7 -3.42 10.49 -9.25
CA ALA A 7 -4.24 9.29 -9.15
C ALA A 7 -3.76 8.19 -10.11
N GLY A 8 -3.57 6.97 -9.60
CA GLY A 8 -3.04 5.80 -10.31
C GLY A 8 -3.87 4.54 -10.10
N LEU A 9 -3.45 3.43 -10.72
CA LEU A 9 -4.14 2.14 -10.70
C LEU A 9 -3.21 0.99 -10.32
N GLY A 10 -3.69 0.07 -9.50
CA GLY A 10 -3.09 -1.26 -9.38
C GLY A 10 -3.14 -1.99 -10.73
N LEU A 11 -1.99 -2.44 -11.22
CA LEU A 11 -1.88 -3.01 -12.57
C LEU A 11 -1.94 -4.54 -12.55
N LYS A 12 -2.98 -5.09 -13.19
CA LYS A 12 -3.16 -6.53 -13.38
C LYS A 12 -2.85 -6.95 -14.82
N PRO A 13 -2.38 -8.20 -15.05
CA PRO A 13 -2.00 -8.67 -16.38
C PRO A 13 -3.09 -8.54 -17.46
N GLN A 14 -4.37 -8.72 -17.12
CA GLN A 14 -5.45 -8.56 -18.10
C GLN A 14 -5.59 -7.13 -18.65
N HIS A 15 -5.02 -6.12 -17.99
CA HIS A 15 -5.12 -4.73 -18.41
C HIS A 15 -3.87 -4.19 -19.09
N PHE A 16 -2.83 -5.00 -19.32
CA PHE A 16 -1.54 -4.50 -19.84
C PHE A 16 -1.65 -3.75 -21.18
N GLU A 17 -2.47 -4.22 -22.13
CA GLU A 17 -2.65 -3.54 -23.41
C GLU A 17 -3.33 -2.18 -23.23
N GLN A 18 -4.39 -2.13 -22.42
CA GLN A 18 -5.14 -0.91 -22.13
C GLN A 18 -4.28 0.10 -21.37
N ALA A 19 -3.56 -0.36 -20.34
CA ALA A 19 -2.62 0.44 -19.57
C ALA A 19 -1.49 1.00 -20.46
N LEU A 20 -0.90 0.18 -21.33
CA LEU A 20 0.14 0.64 -22.25
C LEU A 20 -0.42 1.67 -23.23
N GLN A 21 -1.65 1.55 -23.70
CA GLN A 21 -2.23 2.47 -24.70
C GLN A 21 -2.76 3.76 -24.08
N CYS A 22 -3.19 3.72 -22.82
CA CYS A 22 -3.76 4.86 -22.11
C CYS A 22 -2.82 6.07 -22.09
N ALA A 23 -3.40 7.26 -22.20
CA ALA A 23 -2.65 8.51 -22.22
C ALA A 23 -3.20 9.54 -21.20
N GLU A 24 -3.96 9.07 -20.20
CA GLU A 24 -4.54 9.95 -19.20
C GLU A 24 -3.45 10.69 -18.41
N PRO A 25 -3.51 12.03 -18.31
CA PRO A 25 -2.50 12.81 -17.62
C PRO A 25 -2.37 12.43 -16.15
N GLY A 26 -1.13 12.24 -15.70
CA GLY A 26 -0.83 11.89 -14.30
C GLY A 26 -1.17 10.45 -13.92
N LEU A 27 -1.59 9.60 -14.87
CA LEU A 27 -1.76 8.17 -14.65
C LEU A 27 -0.43 7.49 -14.40
N TRP A 28 -0.39 6.71 -13.33
CA TRP A 28 0.72 5.86 -12.92
C TRP A 28 0.19 4.51 -12.45
N PHE A 29 1.08 3.53 -12.39
CA PHE A 29 0.71 2.16 -12.06
C PHE A 29 1.49 1.64 -10.88
N GLU A 30 0.87 0.78 -10.10
CA GLU A 30 1.56 -0.01 -9.09
C GLU A 30 1.49 -1.50 -9.40
N VAL A 31 2.55 -2.23 -9.05
CA VAL A 31 2.58 -3.68 -9.16
C VAL A 31 3.25 -4.32 -7.94
N HIS A 32 2.83 -5.55 -7.64
CA HIS A 32 3.56 -6.39 -6.68
C HIS A 32 4.85 -6.92 -7.31
N PRO A 33 6.04 -6.56 -6.79
CA PRO A 33 7.33 -6.93 -7.37
C PRO A 33 7.54 -8.43 -7.45
N GLU A 34 6.94 -9.22 -6.55
CA GLU A 34 7.02 -10.69 -6.48
C GLU A 34 6.61 -11.35 -7.81
N ASN A 35 5.70 -10.72 -8.55
CA ASN A 35 5.25 -11.19 -9.87
C ASN A 35 6.28 -10.99 -10.99
N TYR A 36 7.40 -10.31 -10.69
CA TYR A 36 8.41 -9.84 -11.65
C TYR A 36 9.86 -10.14 -11.24
N LEU A 37 10.10 -10.90 -10.15
CA LEU A 37 11.44 -11.25 -9.66
C LEU A 37 12.18 -12.35 -10.46
N MET A 38 11.65 -12.75 -11.62
CA MET A 38 12.25 -13.71 -12.54
C MET A 38 13.25 -13.02 -13.49
N ALA A 39 14.23 -13.78 -14.00
CA ALA A 39 15.31 -13.25 -14.85
C ALA A 39 14.84 -12.61 -16.17
N GLY A 40 13.61 -12.92 -16.62
CA GLY A 40 13.04 -12.42 -17.85
C GLY A 40 11.64 -12.97 -18.10
N GLY A 41 11.15 -12.77 -19.32
CA GLY A 41 9.87 -13.31 -19.79
C GLY A 41 8.81 -12.24 -20.07
N PRO A 42 7.64 -12.65 -20.58
CA PRO A 42 6.62 -11.73 -21.09
C PRO A 42 6.14 -10.71 -20.05
N ARG A 43 5.93 -11.10 -18.78
CA ARG A 43 5.47 -10.18 -17.73
C ARG A 43 6.45 -9.04 -17.50
N LEU A 44 7.74 -9.36 -17.38
CA LEU A 44 8.77 -8.34 -17.18
C LEU A 44 8.96 -7.45 -18.42
N ALA A 45 8.76 -8.00 -19.61
CA ALA A 45 8.76 -7.20 -20.84
C ALA A 45 7.59 -6.20 -20.87
N TRP A 46 6.38 -6.64 -20.50
CA TRP A 46 5.22 -5.75 -20.35
C TRP A 46 5.46 -4.64 -19.33
N LEU A 47 5.96 -4.99 -18.13
CA LEU A 47 6.26 -4.00 -17.11
C LEU A 47 7.30 -2.98 -17.58
N THR A 48 8.33 -3.43 -18.30
CA THR A 48 9.35 -2.54 -18.88
C THR A 48 8.71 -1.58 -19.90
N ALA A 49 7.87 -2.09 -20.81
CA ALA A 49 7.19 -1.27 -21.81
C ALA A 49 6.21 -0.25 -21.19
N ILE A 50 5.49 -0.65 -20.13
CA ILE A 50 4.59 0.26 -19.40
C ILE A 50 5.41 1.35 -18.69
N ARG A 51 6.52 0.97 -18.04
CA ARG A 51 7.42 1.92 -17.37
C ARG A 51 8.03 2.96 -18.30
N GLU A 52 8.29 2.61 -19.56
CA GLU A 52 8.77 3.56 -20.57
C GLU A 52 7.78 4.71 -20.84
N ARG A 53 6.49 4.49 -20.56
CA ARG A 53 5.41 5.47 -20.79
C ARG A 53 4.83 6.07 -19.52
N HIS A 54 4.76 5.30 -18.44
CA HIS A 54 4.10 5.68 -17.19
C HIS A 54 5.05 5.51 -16.00
N PRO A 55 4.95 6.37 -14.97
CA PRO A 55 5.56 6.07 -13.68
C PRO A 55 5.03 4.73 -13.14
N VAL A 56 5.91 3.96 -12.50
CA VAL A 56 5.57 2.70 -11.84
C VAL A 56 6.04 2.73 -10.40
N ALA A 57 5.17 2.34 -9.47
CA ALA A 57 5.51 2.01 -8.09
C ALA A 57 5.63 0.49 -7.91
N LEU A 58 6.40 0.09 -6.89
CA LEU A 58 6.49 -1.30 -6.47
C LEU A 58 6.02 -1.41 -5.03
N HIS A 59 4.96 -2.19 -4.81
CA HIS A 59 4.41 -2.46 -3.48
C HIS A 59 4.57 -3.93 -3.15
N GLY A 60 5.49 -4.25 -2.24
CA GLY A 60 5.81 -5.61 -1.85
C GLY A 60 4.90 -6.15 -0.73
N VAL A 61 4.72 -7.47 -0.75
CA VAL A 61 3.82 -8.18 0.19
C VAL A 61 4.52 -9.33 0.93
N SER A 62 5.82 -9.54 0.67
CA SER A 62 6.51 -10.78 1.04
C SER A 62 7.74 -10.61 1.94
N LEU A 63 8.14 -9.38 2.28
CA LEU A 63 9.37 -9.17 3.07
C LEU A 63 9.22 -9.54 4.54
N SER A 64 7.99 -9.69 5.05
CA SER A 64 7.71 -10.11 6.42
C SER A 64 8.43 -9.23 7.44
N LEU A 65 8.36 -7.91 7.27
CA LEU A 65 9.15 -6.94 8.07
C LEU A 65 8.90 -7.04 9.57
N ALA A 66 7.72 -7.53 9.96
CA ALA A 66 7.35 -7.79 11.35
C ALA A 66 7.58 -9.23 11.82
N GLY A 67 8.11 -10.12 10.96
CA GLY A 67 8.50 -11.48 11.30
C GLY A 67 9.68 -11.55 12.28
N ASP A 68 9.95 -12.77 12.78
CA ASP A 68 11.05 -13.01 13.72
C ASP A 68 12.40 -13.20 13.05
N ALA A 69 12.42 -13.68 11.81
CA ALA A 69 13.61 -13.78 11.00
C ALA A 69 13.86 -12.44 10.28
N PRO A 70 15.14 -12.08 10.01
CA PRO A 70 15.44 -10.97 9.12
C PRO A 70 14.95 -11.28 7.68
N PRO A 71 14.69 -10.25 6.85
CA PRO A 71 14.37 -10.42 5.45
C PRO A 71 15.40 -11.27 4.70
N ASP A 72 14.92 -12.11 3.76
CA ASP A 72 15.78 -12.99 2.95
C ASP A 72 16.68 -12.17 2.00
N GLU A 73 17.99 -12.22 2.23
CA GLU A 73 18.99 -11.51 1.40
C GLU A 73 18.90 -11.89 -0.08
N ALA A 74 18.60 -13.16 -0.41
CA ALA A 74 18.45 -13.57 -1.81
C ALA A 74 17.19 -12.97 -2.45
N HIS A 75 16.14 -12.75 -1.66
CA HIS A 75 14.96 -12.01 -2.10
C HIS A 75 15.32 -10.53 -2.32
N LEU A 76 16.01 -9.90 -1.37
CA LEU A 76 16.43 -8.49 -1.50
C LEU A 76 17.35 -8.27 -2.70
N ASP A 77 18.21 -9.23 -3.04
CA ASP A 77 19.05 -9.18 -4.25
C ASP A 77 18.21 -9.12 -5.53
N ARG A 78 17.16 -9.94 -5.61
CA ARG A 78 16.23 -9.94 -6.76
C ARG A 78 15.41 -8.66 -6.82
N LEU A 79 14.91 -8.19 -5.68
CA LEU A 79 14.16 -6.94 -5.59
C LEU A 79 15.04 -5.76 -6.00
N HIS A 80 16.27 -5.67 -5.51
CA HIS A 80 17.23 -4.64 -5.91
C HIS A 80 17.51 -4.67 -7.42
N ALA A 81 17.66 -5.85 -8.02
CA ALA A 81 17.82 -5.98 -9.47
C ALA A 81 16.60 -5.46 -10.24
N LEU A 82 15.38 -5.72 -9.75
CA LEU A 82 14.14 -5.19 -10.33
C LEU A 82 14.08 -3.65 -10.20
N LEU A 83 14.40 -3.10 -9.03
CA LEU A 83 14.45 -1.64 -8.80
C LEU A 83 15.39 -0.96 -9.79
N ARG A 84 16.58 -1.53 -10.01
CA ARG A 84 17.55 -0.98 -10.98
C ARG A 84 17.05 -1.02 -12.42
N ARG A 85 16.16 -1.96 -12.75
CA ARG A 85 15.61 -2.12 -14.10
C ARG A 85 14.42 -1.21 -14.35
N ILE A 86 13.52 -1.10 -13.36
CA ILE A 86 12.26 -0.38 -13.47
C ILE A 86 12.40 1.08 -13.04
N GLU A 87 13.37 1.41 -12.18
CA GLU A 87 13.53 2.75 -11.61
C GLU A 87 12.19 3.30 -11.10
N PRO A 88 11.57 2.62 -10.11
CA PRO A 88 10.23 2.96 -9.67
C PRO A 88 10.21 4.31 -8.96
N VAL A 89 9.06 4.99 -9.02
CA VAL A 89 8.87 6.30 -8.38
C VAL A 89 8.56 6.18 -6.88
N LEU A 90 8.01 5.05 -6.46
CA LEU A 90 7.70 4.71 -5.08
C LEU A 90 8.02 3.23 -4.83
N VAL A 91 8.47 2.93 -3.62
CA VAL A 91 8.69 1.56 -3.15
C VAL A 91 8.06 1.45 -1.77
N SER A 92 7.12 0.52 -1.61
CA SER A 92 6.37 0.32 -0.39
C SER A 92 6.31 -1.17 -0.04
N GLU A 93 5.97 -1.47 1.22
CA GLU A 93 5.84 -2.83 1.72
C GLU A 93 4.84 -2.87 2.88
N HIS A 94 4.12 -3.98 3.05
CA HIS A 94 3.28 -4.19 4.22
C HIS A 94 4.09 -4.31 5.52
N LEU A 95 3.54 -3.78 6.61
CA LEU A 95 3.94 -4.14 7.97
C LEU A 95 3.38 -5.54 8.32
N ALA A 96 3.89 -6.56 7.66
CA ALA A 96 3.38 -7.93 7.73
C ALA A 96 4.29 -8.88 8.52
N TRP A 97 3.67 -9.88 9.15
CA TRP A 97 4.34 -11.16 9.41
C TRP A 97 3.79 -12.20 8.42
N SER A 98 4.43 -12.32 7.26
CA SER A 98 3.98 -13.18 6.16
C SER A 98 4.68 -14.54 6.13
N THR A 99 5.54 -14.86 7.11
CA THR A 99 6.29 -16.14 7.17
C THR A 99 6.33 -16.77 8.58
N LEU A 100 5.59 -17.85 8.82
CA LEU A 100 5.63 -18.62 10.07
C LEU A 100 6.20 -20.03 9.80
N ASP A 101 7.26 -20.42 10.52
CA ASP A 101 7.95 -21.72 10.35
C ASP A 101 8.30 -22.06 8.89
N GLY A 102 8.70 -21.04 8.11
CA GLY A 102 9.05 -21.19 6.69
C GLY A 102 7.86 -21.32 5.73
N ARG A 103 6.62 -21.14 6.20
CA ARG A 103 5.40 -21.11 5.36
C ARG A 103 4.91 -19.68 5.19
N TYR A 104 4.52 -19.34 3.96
CA TYR A 104 3.86 -18.08 3.67
C TYR A 104 2.46 -18.05 4.30
N VAL A 105 2.16 -17.01 5.05
CA VAL A 105 0.83 -16.77 5.63
C VAL A 105 0.27 -15.52 4.95
N PRO A 106 -0.71 -15.66 4.03
CA PRO A 106 -1.27 -14.55 3.27
C PRO A 106 -2.06 -13.59 4.17
N ASP A 107 -2.75 -14.12 5.18
CA ASP A 107 -3.52 -13.32 6.13
C ASP A 107 -2.59 -12.80 7.21
N LEU A 108 -2.13 -11.57 7.00
CA LEU A 108 -1.33 -10.75 7.91
C LEU A 108 -1.61 -11.10 9.38
N LEU A 109 -0.76 -11.92 9.99
CA LEU A 109 -0.97 -12.32 11.38
C LEU A 109 -0.89 -11.07 12.25
N PRO A 110 -1.84 -10.86 13.19
CA PRO A 110 -1.86 -9.64 13.97
C PRO A 110 -0.57 -9.56 14.80
N VAL A 111 0.15 -8.45 14.63
CA VAL A 111 1.45 -8.25 15.25
C VAL A 111 1.28 -7.45 16.53
N ALA A 112 1.66 -8.04 17.65
CA ALA A 112 1.76 -7.32 18.92
C ALA A 112 2.76 -6.15 18.80
N ARG A 113 2.25 -4.92 18.84
CA ARG A 113 3.01 -3.65 18.85
C ARG A 113 3.72 -3.41 20.19
N THR A 114 4.66 -4.28 20.50
CA THR A 114 5.53 -4.16 21.69
C THR A 114 6.79 -3.38 21.37
N THR A 115 7.46 -2.85 22.41
CA THR A 115 8.75 -2.17 22.27
C THR A 115 9.84 -3.08 21.69
N ALA A 116 9.79 -4.38 22.00
CA ALA A 116 10.71 -5.36 21.44
C ALA A 116 10.46 -5.59 19.94
N ARG A 117 9.18 -5.69 19.52
CA ARG A 117 8.81 -5.82 18.11
C ARG A 117 9.18 -4.56 17.32
N LEU A 118 8.95 -3.37 17.89
CA LEU A 118 9.36 -2.09 17.30
C LEU A 118 10.85 -2.07 16.94
N ALA A 119 11.71 -2.53 17.86
CA ALA A 119 13.16 -2.58 17.62
C ALA A 119 13.54 -3.53 16.48
N LYS A 120 12.89 -4.71 16.41
CA LYS A 120 13.09 -5.69 15.33
C LYS A 120 12.66 -5.13 13.97
N VAL A 121 11.44 -4.60 13.90
CA VAL A 121 10.88 -4.02 12.67
C VAL A 121 11.76 -2.88 12.18
N ALA A 122 12.20 -1.97 13.06
CA ALA A 122 13.11 -0.90 12.71
C ALA A 122 14.42 -1.41 12.11
N ALA A 123 15.02 -2.45 12.68
CA ALA A 123 16.23 -3.08 12.15
C ALA A 123 16.02 -3.74 10.77
N ASN A 124 14.86 -4.39 10.57
CA ASN A 124 14.51 -4.98 9.28
C ASN A 124 14.32 -3.92 8.20
N ILE A 125 13.61 -2.82 8.51
CA ILE A 125 13.44 -1.68 7.59
C ILE A 125 14.80 -1.11 7.20
N SER A 126 15.68 -0.82 8.17
CA SER A 126 17.02 -0.30 7.88
C SER A 126 17.80 -1.24 6.96
N ARG A 127 17.79 -2.56 7.22
CA ARG A 127 18.44 -3.55 6.35
C ARG A 127 17.91 -3.51 4.92
N VAL A 128 16.58 -3.44 4.74
CA VAL A 128 15.96 -3.35 3.41
C VAL A 128 16.37 -2.06 2.72
N GLN A 129 16.26 -0.91 3.39
CA GLN A 129 16.63 0.39 2.82
C GLN A 129 18.13 0.43 2.44
N ASP A 130 19.01 -0.12 3.26
CA ASP A 130 20.45 -0.21 2.99
C ASP A 130 20.72 -1.08 1.75
N ARG A 131 20.01 -2.23 1.63
CA ARG A 131 20.20 -3.16 0.51
C ARG A 131 19.60 -2.63 -0.80
N LEU A 132 18.45 -1.96 -0.73
CA LEU A 132 17.77 -1.39 -1.90
C LEU A 132 18.37 -0.05 -2.33
N GLY A 133 18.96 0.70 -1.40
CA GLY A 133 19.57 2.02 -1.63
C GLY A 133 18.55 3.17 -1.70
N CYS A 134 17.34 2.98 -1.14
CA CYS A 134 16.29 3.99 -1.09
C CYS A 134 15.43 3.82 0.17
N ALA A 135 14.71 4.88 0.56
CA ALA A 135 13.71 4.79 1.61
C ALA A 135 12.46 4.11 1.08
N ILE A 136 11.92 3.17 1.85
CA ILE A 136 10.64 2.51 1.54
C ILE A 136 9.49 3.19 2.31
N ALA A 137 8.25 2.99 1.87
CA ALA A 137 7.06 3.32 2.63
C ALA A 137 6.47 2.07 3.30
N LEU A 138 5.91 2.21 4.49
CA LEU A 138 5.23 1.12 5.20
C LEU A 138 3.73 1.30 5.16
N GLU A 139 3.02 0.24 4.81
CA GLU A 139 1.56 0.23 4.86
C GLU A 139 1.01 -0.16 6.24
N ASN A 140 -0.07 0.52 6.66
CA ASN A 140 -0.86 0.14 7.83
C ASN A 140 -1.73 -1.10 7.54
N PRO A 141 -1.68 -2.14 8.38
CA PRO A 141 -2.48 -3.35 8.14
C PRO A 141 -3.94 -3.17 8.55
N SER A 142 -4.81 -4.03 8.01
CA SER A 142 -6.17 -4.26 8.52
C SER A 142 -6.17 -5.11 9.80
N HIS A 143 -7.12 -4.84 10.71
CA HIS A 143 -7.27 -5.55 11.99
C HIS A 143 -8.65 -6.20 12.12
N TYR A 144 -8.65 -7.49 12.47
CA TYR A 144 -9.86 -8.29 12.66
C TYR A 144 -10.06 -8.75 14.10
N LEU A 145 -9.00 -8.74 14.90
CA LEU A 145 -8.98 -9.28 16.26
C LEU A 145 -8.34 -8.29 17.23
N ARG A 146 -8.93 -8.19 18.42
CA ARG A 146 -8.34 -7.42 19.52
C ARG A 146 -7.24 -8.23 20.20
N MET A 147 -6.05 -7.64 20.24
CA MET A 147 -4.95 -8.11 21.08
C MET A 147 -4.80 -7.15 22.27
N ASP A 148 -4.56 -7.70 23.45
CA ASP A 148 -4.37 -6.90 24.66
C ASP A 148 -2.89 -6.55 24.88
N GLU A 149 -1.98 -7.24 24.21
CA GLU A 149 -0.53 -7.11 24.33
C GLU A 149 0.04 -6.01 23.42
N HIS A 150 -0.38 -4.77 23.65
CA HIS A 150 0.14 -3.60 22.95
C HIS A 150 0.78 -2.61 23.92
N ASP A 151 2.07 -2.33 23.73
CA ASP A 151 2.74 -1.21 24.41
C ASP A 151 2.46 0.12 23.68
N TRP A 152 2.20 0.05 22.38
CA TRP A 152 2.03 1.20 21.48
C TRP A 152 0.66 1.16 20.80
N SER A 153 0.04 2.33 20.64
CA SER A 153 -1.02 2.50 19.64
C SER A 153 -0.44 2.30 18.23
N GLU A 154 -1.29 2.04 17.23
CA GLU A 154 -0.79 1.90 15.86
C GLU A 154 -0.05 3.14 15.37
N THR A 155 -0.68 4.30 15.54
CA THR A 155 -0.19 5.56 14.99
C THR A 155 1.10 5.96 15.68
N ASP A 156 1.24 5.70 16.99
CA ASP A 156 2.50 5.94 17.70
C ASP A 156 3.60 4.95 17.27
N PHE A 157 3.24 3.68 17.02
CA PHE A 157 4.18 2.68 16.53
C PHE A 157 4.72 3.04 15.14
N LEU A 158 3.84 3.42 14.22
CA LEU A 158 4.22 3.87 12.87
C LEU A 158 5.06 5.16 12.92
N ALA A 159 4.66 6.15 13.73
CA ALA A 159 5.42 7.39 13.89
C ALA A 159 6.82 7.14 14.44
N GLU A 160 6.96 6.23 15.40
CA GLU A 160 8.26 5.88 15.97
C GLU A 160 9.14 5.08 14.99
N LEU A 161 8.55 4.23 14.13
CA LEU A 161 9.28 3.59 13.02
C LEU A 161 9.82 4.63 12.05
N VAL A 162 8.98 5.54 11.56
CA VAL A 162 9.37 6.66 10.69
C VAL A 162 10.52 7.45 11.32
N ARG A 163 10.41 7.78 12.61
CA ARG A 163 11.45 8.55 13.32
C ARG A 163 12.79 7.80 13.40
N ARG A 164 12.78 6.48 13.57
CA ARG A 164 14.00 5.65 13.73
C ARG A 164 14.67 5.33 12.40
N THR A 165 13.91 5.12 11.34
CA THR A 165 14.41 4.53 10.09
C THR A 165 14.39 5.52 8.92
N GLY A 166 13.64 6.61 9.03
CA GLY A 166 13.39 7.55 7.94
C GLY A 166 12.47 7.00 6.84
N CYS A 167 11.80 5.86 7.06
CA CYS A 167 10.84 5.33 6.10
C CYS A 167 9.64 6.27 5.93
N GLY A 168 8.96 6.17 4.79
CA GLY A 168 7.65 6.78 4.58
C GLY A 168 6.51 5.91 5.11
N LEU A 169 5.29 6.37 4.92
CA LEU A 169 4.07 5.58 5.10
C LEU A 169 3.29 5.50 3.78
N LEU A 170 2.76 4.32 3.50
CA LEU A 170 1.66 4.13 2.57
C LEU A 170 0.42 4.05 3.44
N LEU A 171 -0.54 4.94 3.24
CA LEU A 171 -1.75 4.98 4.06
C LEU A 171 -2.90 4.37 3.29
N ASP A 172 -3.24 3.12 3.60
CA ASP A 172 -4.46 2.52 3.09
C ASP A 172 -5.64 2.98 3.97
N ILE A 173 -6.57 3.73 3.35
CA ILE A 173 -7.76 4.26 4.05
C ILE A 173 -8.86 3.20 4.18
N ASN A 174 -8.92 2.22 3.28
CA ASN A 174 -9.79 1.07 3.41
C ASN A 174 -9.43 0.26 4.65
N ASN A 175 -8.14 0.00 4.90
CA ASN A 175 -7.64 -0.73 6.06
C ASN A 175 -8.01 -0.02 7.36
N VAL A 176 -7.87 1.31 7.39
CA VAL A 176 -8.32 2.12 8.54
C VAL A 176 -9.83 1.97 8.75
N TYR A 177 -10.63 2.02 7.69
CA TYR A 177 -12.08 1.89 7.78
C TYR A 177 -12.51 0.50 8.27
N VAL A 178 -11.99 -0.56 7.64
CA VAL A 178 -12.24 -1.97 8.02
C VAL A 178 -11.88 -2.20 9.48
N SER A 179 -10.67 -1.79 9.88
CA SER A 179 -10.19 -1.93 11.24
C SER A 179 -11.04 -1.16 12.25
N ALA A 180 -11.34 0.11 11.97
CA ALA A 180 -12.17 0.94 12.83
C ALA A 180 -13.54 0.33 13.07
N ARG A 181 -14.15 -0.17 11.99
CA ARG A 181 -15.46 -0.79 12.02
C ARG A 181 -15.44 -2.10 12.80
N ASN A 182 -14.44 -2.96 12.58
CA ASN A 182 -14.34 -4.26 13.23
C ASN A 182 -13.98 -4.14 14.72
N MET A 183 -13.15 -3.15 15.07
CA MET A 183 -12.60 -2.97 16.42
C MET A 183 -13.37 -1.95 17.27
N GLY A 184 -14.31 -1.22 16.66
CA GLY A 184 -15.20 -0.27 17.33
C GLY A 184 -14.55 1.06 17.72
N TYR A 185 -13.54 1.51 16.98
CA TYR A 185 -12.95 2.85 17.16
C TYR A 185 -13.32 3.79 16.01
N ASP A 186 -13.05 5.09 16.15
CA ASP A 186 -13.35 6.08 15.11
C ASP A 186 -12.21 6.17 14.07
N ALA A 187 -12.54 5.92 12.80
CA ALA A 187 -11.57 5.94 11.70
C ALA A 187 -10.95 7.32 11.49
N TRP A 188 -11.72 8.39 11.69
CA TRP A 188 -11.20 9.73 11.50
C TRP A 188 -10.19 10.11 12.59
N ASP A 189 -10.49 9.79 13.84
CA ASP A 189 -9.60 9.99 14.98
C ASP A 189 -8.25 9.28 14.76
N TYR A 190 -8.26 8.05 14.21
CA TYR A 190 -7.04 7.38 13.72
C TYR A 190 -6.29 8.24 12.69
N LEU A 191 -6.95 8.66 11.61
CA LEU A 191 -6.34 9.43 10.52
C LEU A 191 -5.75 10.78 11.00
N THR A 192 -6.33 11.39 12.03
CA THR A 192 -5.76 12.63 12.60
C THR A 192 -4.44 12.41 13.32
N ARG A 193 -4.19 11.20 13.83
CA ARG A 193 -2.97 10.84 14.57
C ARG A 193 -1.85 10.28 13.69
N VAL A 194 -2.15 9.87 12.45
CA VAL A 194 -1.13 9.44 11.49
C VAL A 194 -0.15 10.59 11.22
N PRO A 195 1.18 10.35 11.17
CA PRO A 195 2.17 11.38 10.85
C PRO A 195 2.08 11.78 9.37
N ALA A 196 1.22 12.75 9.08
CA ALA A 196 0.82 13.15 7.73
C ALA A 196 2.00 13.56 6.83
N GLU A 197 3.05 14.14 7.39
CA GLU A 197 4.27 14.50 6.68
C GLU A 197 5.01 13.29 6.10
N ALA A 198 4.87 12.12 6.74
CA ALA A 198 5.53 10.88 6.35
C ALA A 198 4.77 10.10 5.27
N VAL A 199 3.48 10.37 5.05
CA VAL A 199 2.64 9.67 4.07
C VAL A 199 3.14 9.94 2.65
N ARG A 200 3.68 8.94 1.97
CA ARG A 200 4.19 9.08 0.59
C ARG A 200 3.17 8.65 -0.45
N GLU A 201 2.19 7.86 -0.04
CA GLU A 201 1.22 7.23 -0.90
C GLU A 201 -0.06 6.94 -0.11
N ILE A 202 -1.20 6.93 -0.80
CA ILE A 202 -2.51 6.59 -0.24
C ILE A 202 -3.11 5.48 -1.11
N HIS A 203 -3.63 4.44 -0.49
CA HIS A 203 -4.44 3.43 -1.18
C HIS A 203 -5.91 3.59 -0.87
N LEU A 204 -6.73 3.32 -1.88
CA LEU A 204 -8.19 3.28 -1.82
C LEU A 204 -8.66 1.98 -2.45
N ALA A 205 -9.34 1.17 -1.65
CA ALA A 205 -9.94 -0.07 -2.08
C ALA A 205 -11.39 -0.18 -1.57
N GLY A 206 -12.08 -1.23 -2.03
CA GLY A 206 -13.30 -1.71 -1.41
C GLY A 206 -13.06 -2.94 -0.53
N HIS A 207 -14.11 -3.36 0.16
CA HIS A 207 -14.10 -4.47 1.10
C HIS A 207 -15.39 -5.27 0.98
N SER A 208 -15.36 -6.51 1.48
CA SER A 208 -16.51 -7.41 1.51
C SER A 208 -16.94 -7.70 2.96
N PHE A 209 -18.06 -8.39 3.09
CA PHE A 209 -18.50 -8.97 4.36
C PHE A 209 -18.00 -10.40 4.44
N ASP A 210 -17.64 -10.84 5.64
CA ASP A 210 -17.33 -12.25 5.87
C ASP A 210 -18.55 -13.15 5.57
N ASP A 211 -18.34 -14.33 5.00
CA ASP A 211 -19.45 -15.22 4.60
C ASP A 211 -20.22 -15.78 5.81
N GLU A 212 -19.55 -16.00 6.95
CA GLU A 212 -20.14 -16.56 8.17
C GLU A 212 -20.68 -15.47 9.10
N PHE A 213 -19.90 -14.42 9.31
CA PHE A 213 -20.20 -13.33 10.25
C PHE A 213 -20.95 -12.15 9.59
N GLY A 214 -20.97 -12.09 8.26
CA GLY A 214 -21.72 -11.13 7.45
C GLY A 214 -21.51 -9.68 7.86
N ALA A 215 -22.65 -9.00 8.03
CA ALA A 215 -22.85 -7.76 8.77
C ALA A 215 -21.74 -7.39 9.76
N SER A 216 -21.37 -8.34 10.63
CA SER A 216 -20.57 -8.15 11.84
C SER A 216 -19.06 -8.20 11.64
N LEU A 217 -18.55 -8.58 10.46
CA LEU A 217 -17.13 -8.59 10.13
C LEU A 217 -16.90 -8.11 8.69
N LEU A 218 -16.12 -7.05 8.53
CA LEU A 218 -15.63 -6.64 7.21
C LEU A 218 -14.30 -7.33 6.92
N ILE A 219 -14.11 -7.74 5.67
CA ILE A 219 -12.90 -8.35 5.15
C ILE A 219 -12.26 -7.38 4.16
N ASP A 220 -10.97 -7.15 4.34
CA ASP A 220 -10.13 -6.36 3.46
C ASP A 220 -9.81 -7.13 2.17
N SER A 221 -10.84 -7.34 1.35
CA SER A 221 -10.79 -8.23 0.20
C SER A 221 -10.28 -7.57 -1.07
N HIS A 222 -10.30 -6.23 -1.12
CA HIS A 222 -9.92 -5.45 -2.30
C HIS A 222 -10.61 -5.95 -3.58
N ASP A 223 -11.87 -6.37 -3.48
CA ASP A 223 -12.62 -7.02 -4.56
C ASP A 223 -13.86 -6.23 -4.98
N ALA A 224 -14.18 -5.15 -4.26
CA ALA A 224 -15.35 -4.31 -4.47
C ALA A 224 -14.97 -2.86 -4.81
N PRO A 225 -15.86 -2.09 -5.47
CA PRO A 225 -15.70 -0.64 -5.64
C PRO A 225 -15.40 0.05 -4.31
N VAL A 226 -14.58 1.11 -4.37
CA VAL A 226 -14.22 1.90 -3.21
C VAL A 226 -15.50 2.44 -2.55
N ALA A 227 -15.69 2.08 -1.28
CA ALA A 227 -16.92 2.41 -0.56
C ALA A 227 -17.06 3.93 -0.34
N GLU A 228 -18.29 4.46 -0.32
CA GLU A 228 -18.51 5.90 -0.11
C GLU A 228 -17.97 6.41 1.25
N ALA A 229 -17.97 5.55 2.27
CA ALA A 229 -17.36 5.87 3.56
C ALA A 229 -15.84 6.07 3.43
N VAL A 230 -15.16 5.23 2.65
CA VAL A 230 -13.72 5.34 2.35
C VAL A 230 -13.45 6.61 1.54
N TRP A 231 -14.26 6.90 0.52
CA TRP A 231 -14.18 8.17 -0.23
C TRP A 231 -14.35 9.41 0.66
N SER A 232 -15.25 9.35 1.64
CA SER A 232 -15.50 10.43 2.58
C SER A 232 -14.31 10.67 3.50
N LEU A 233 -13.68 9.60 4.00
CA LEU A 233 -12.44 9.68 4.79
C LEU A 233 -11.29 10.23 3.96
N TYR A 234 -11.10 9.73 2.73
CA TYR A 234 -10.08 10.19 1.79
C TYR A 234 -10.20 11.69 1.50
N ARG A 235 -11.38 12.17 1.11
CA ARG A 235 -11.62 13.60 0.85
C ARG A 235 -11.24 14.47 2.04
N ARG A 236 -11.65 14.05 3.24
CA ARG A 236 -11.36 14.79 4.48
C ARG A 236 -9.88 14.75 4.85
N PHE A 237 -9.20 13.63 4.58
CA PHE A 237 -7.78 13.47 4.83
C PHE A 237 -6.94 14.34 3.88
N VAL A 238 -7.19 14.26 2.57
CA VAL A 238 -6.53 15.11 1.55
C VAL A 238 -6.71 16.59 1.86
N ALA A 239 -7.93 17.03 2.21
CA ALA A 239 -8.20 18.41 2.59
C ALA A 239 -7.41 18.90 3.82
N ARG A 240 -6.92 17.97 4.65
CA ARG A 240 -6.09 18.29 5.81
C ARG A 240 -4.60 18.28 5.48
N VAL A 241 -4.14 17.36 4.64
CA VAL A 241 -2.71 17.03 4.49
C VAL A 241 -2.12 17.43 3.14
N GLY A 242 -2.95 17.93 2.23
CA GLY A 242 -2.61 18.22 0.85
C GLY A 242 -2.59 16.98 -0.05
N GLU A 243 -2.26 17.20 -1.32
CA GLU A 243 -2.18 16.11 -2.31
C GLU A 243 -1.09 15.09 -1.97
N ARG A 244 -1.41 13.82 -2.20
CA ARG A 244 -0.47 12.69 -2.18
C ARG A 244 -0.78 11.77 -3.35
N PRO A 245 0.23 11.07 -3.91
CA PRO A 245 -0.02 9.96 -4.83
C PRO A 245 -1.09 9.03 -4.25
N THR A 246 -2.12 8.76 -5.02
CA THR A 246 -3.26 7.94 -4.61
C THR A 246 -3.49 6.84 -5.61
N LEU A 247 -3.59 5.60 -5.13
CA LEU A 247 -3.84 4.42 -5.95
C LEU A 247 -5.25 3.90 -5.72
N ILE A 248 -5.94 3.52 -6.79
CA ILE A 248 -7.10 2.62 -6.69
C ILE A 248 -6.59 1.19 -6.73
N GLU A 249 -6.83 0.46 -5.65
CA GLU A 249 -6.41 -0.92 -5.51
C GLU A 249 -7.60 -1.88 -5.73
N ARG A 250 -7.30 -2.94 -6.47
CA ARG A 250 -8.25 -3.99 -6.84
C ARG A 250 -7.51 -5.29 -7.06
N ASP A 251 -7.63 -6.23 -6.13
CA ASP A 251 -6.88 -7.50 -6.13
C ASP A 251 -7.67 -8.70 -6.60
N ASP A 252 -8.99 -8.68 -6.39
CA ASP A 252 -9.90 -9.72 -6.88
C ASP A 252 -11.14 -9.10 -7.55
N ASN A 253 -11.98 -9.93 -8.17
CA ASN A 253 -13.16 -9.51 -8.94
C ASN A 253 -12.84 -8.34 -9.87
N ILE A 254 -11.71 -8.47 -10.58
CA ILE A 254 -11.11 -7.37 -11.32
C ILE A 254 -12.06 -6.89 -12.43
N PRO A 255 -12.52 -5.62 -12.39
CA PRO A 255 -13.48 -5.10 -13.37
C PRO A 255 -12.77 -4.73 -14.69
N GLU A 256 -13.55 -4.18 -15.62
CA GLU A 256 -12.99 -3.64 -16.85
C GLU A 256 -12.10 -2.43 -16.54
N PHE A 257 -11.08 -2.20 -17.37
CA PHE A 257 -10.13 -1.11 -17.16
C PHE A 257 -10.81 0.27 -17.12
N ALA A 258 -11.91 0.44 -17.85
CA ALA A 258 -12.69 1.68 -17.86
C ALA A 258 -13.34 1.97 -16.49
N ASP A 259 -13.82 0.93 -15.79
CA ASP A 259 -14.43 1.11 -14.46
C ASP A 259 -13.37 1.52 -13.43
N LEU A 260 -12.15 0.99 -13.54
CA LEU A 260 -11.02 1.43 -12.72
C LEU A 260 -10.64 2.88 -13.02
N LEU A 261 -10.65 3.29 -14.29
CA LEU A 261 -10.39 4.68 -14.67
C LEU A 261 -11.44 5.63 -14.08
N ASP A 262 -12.71 5.24 -14.04
CA ASP A 262 -13.77 6.06 -13.42
C ASP A 262 -13.50 6.29 -11.92
N GLU A 263 -13.08 5.25 -11.18
CA GLU A 263 -12.69 5.40 -9.76
C GLU A 263 -11.43 6.27 -9.60
N ARG A 264 -10.44 6.09 -10.49
CA ARG A 264 -9.22 6.90 -10.52
C ARG A 264 -9.55 8.37 -10.78
N ASP A 265 -10.44 8.66 -11.72
CA ASP A 265 -10.81 10.03 -12.07
C ASP A 265 -11.61 10.72 -10.97
N ARG A 266 -12.36 9.93 -10.18
CA ARG A 266 -12.94 10.41 -8.93
C ARG A 266 -11.87 10.80 -7.91
N ALA A 267 -10.82 9.98 -7.73
CA ALA A 267 -9.68 10.36 -6.87
C ALA A 267 -8.95 11.60 -7.39
N GLN A 268 -8.73 11.68 -8.71
CA GLN A 268 -8.10 12.82 -9.39
C GLN A 268 -8.89 14.12 -9.16
N SER A 269 -10.21 14.07 -9.29
CA SER A 269 -11.09 15.22 -9.06
C SER A 269 -11.03 15.75 -7.63
N ILE A 270 -10.84 14.87 -6.64
CA ILE A 270 -10.65 15.27 -5.24
C ILE A 270 -9.30 15.96 -5.05
N LEU A 271 -8.22 15.45 -5.67
CA LEU A 271 -6.90 16.08 -5.63
C LEU A 271 -6.91 17.46 -6.32
N ASP A 272 -7.62 17.60 -7.44
CA ASP A 272 -7.76 18.86 -8.17
C ASP A 272 -8.51 19.93 -7.38
N ALA A 273 -9.57 19.52 -6.68
CA ALA A 273 -10.34 20.43 -5.84
C ALA A 273 -9.49 21.04 -4.72
N GLU A 274 -8.55 20.27 -4.16
CA GLU A 274 -7.67 20.75 -3.09
C GLU A 274 -6.62 21.76 -3.59
N VAL A 275 -6.08 21.54 -4.78
CA VAL A 275 -5.15 22.50 -5.41
C VAL A 275 -5.83 23.84 -5.68
N ALA A 276 -7.14 23.83 -5.99
CA ALA A 276 -7.90 25.05 -6.23
C ALA A 276 -8.20 25.84 -4.94
N THR A 277 -8.10 25.22 -3.75
CA THR A 277 -8.39 25.84 -2.45
C THR A 277 -7.15 26.26 -1.66
N SER A 278 -5.96 25.81 -2.05
CA SER A 278 -4.65 26.16 -1.46
C SER A 278 -4.03 27.41 -2.09
#